data_AF-A0A485LBB4-F1
#
_entry.id   AF-A0A485LBB4-F1
#
_cell.length_a   1.000
_cell.length_b   1.000
_cell.length_c   1.000
_cell.angle_alpha   90.00
_cell.angle_beta   90.00
_cell.angle_gamma   90.00
#
_symmetry.space_group_name_H-M   'P 1'
#
loop_
_entity.id
_entity.type
_entity.pdbx_description
1 polymer ?
#
loop_
_entity_poly.entity_id
_entity_poly.type
_entity_poly.pdbx_seq_one_letter_code
_entity_poly.pdbx_strand_id
1 'polypeptide(L)'
;MSMSTGHGAGSIVEWRDSDDKLVQAYLVYPDGHVGRIMTGVVIVPDCAGFSTAYVRTFADKLSEQGYKVIVPELPTTGATNDEWTNSGMFRKWRDAAVALEPETLDRVERCRDLLKQTYEVQRVGILGLGYGAEVALRAAPSFDCVAVLSPTALPPSAASSTPTLVVTGDRNEFIDSSHVKAFLDASHEATSSAFPAVRVRVVPGQRHGFALSRIADEDAATLAIADILDWFITHLHRFRVAACTSDGDPWWPQGKNGPFYNAGLGLWQQQRAEWIKPVLPRPPKRPPVPSETIFEGLSSMKRTFELPQPMALADIVELYVDIWDINL
;
A
#
# COMPACT_ATOMS: atom_id res chain seq x y z
N MET A 1 -0.75 9.90 -30.40
CA MET A 1 -1.09 9.06 -29.23
C MET A 1 0.19 8.39 -28.76
N SER A 2 0.81 8.94 -27.72
CA SER A 2 2.00 8.37 -27.09
C SER A 2 1.56 7.75 -25.77
N MET A 3 1.62 6.42 -25.68
CA MET A 3 1.42 5.71 -24.41
C MET A 3 2.67 5.95 -23.56
N SER A 4 2.53 6.84 -22.57
CA SER A 4 3.54 7.05 -21.55
C SER A 4 3.55 5.85 -20.60
N THR A 5 4.72 5.28 -20.42
CA THR A 5 5.05 4.15 -19.54
C THR A 5 4.78 4.48 -18.07
N GLY A 6 3.54 4.30 -17.61
CA GLY A 6 3.15 4.54 -16.23
C GLY A 6 3.12 3.25 -15.42
N HIS A 7 4.06 3.06 -14.50
CA HIS A 7 3.85 2.12 -13.40
C HIS A 7 2.80 2.75 -12.47
N GLY A 8 1.66 2.07 -12.28
CA GLY A 8 0.52 2.50 -11.44
C GLY A 8 -0.84 2.25 -12.11
N ALA A 9 -1.87 1.89 -11.35
CA ALA A 9 -3.23 1.61 -11.84
C ALA A 9 -4.05 2.87 -12.18
N GLY A 10 -3.60 4.04 -11.76
CA GLY A 10 -4.26 5.33 -11.89
C GLY A 10 -3.98 6.07 -13.19
N SER A 11 -4.45 7.32 -13.24
CA SER A 11 -4.35 8.24 -14.36
C SER A 11 -3.65 9.53 -13.97
N ILE A 12 -3.09 10.25 -14.95
CA ILE A 12 -2.55 11.59 -14.74
C ILE A 12 -3.66 12.60 -14.96
N VAL A 13 -3.86 13.48 -13.98
CA VAL A 13 -4.72 14.66 -14.10
C VAL A 13 -3.85 15.91 -14.18
N GLU A 14 -4.31 16.89 -14.94
CA GLU A 14 -3.56 18.11 -15.21
C GLU A 14 -4.45 19.33 -14.98
N TRP A 15 -3.87 20.38 -14.42
CA TRP A 15 -4.50 21.70 -14.34
C TRP A 15 -3.44 22.78 -14.48
N ARG A 16 -3.87 24.03 -14.57
CA ARG A 16 -2.97 25.18 -14.53
C ARG A 16 -3.02 25.85 -13.17
N ASP A 17 -1.84 26.14 -12.61
CA ASP A 17 -1.72 26.90 -11.38
C ASP A 17 -1.94 28.41 -11.61
N SER A 18 -1.77 29.21 -10.56
CA SER A 18 -1.92 30.67 -10.59
C SER A 18 -0.92 31.38 -11.51
N ASP A 19 0.20 30.73 -11.84
CA ASP A 19 1.24 31.23 -12.74
C ASP A 19 1.07 30.71 -14.18
N ASP A 20 -0.07 30.09 -14.50
CA ASP A 20 -0.37 29.41 -15.77
C ASP A 20 0.54 28.20 -16.07
N LYS A 21 1.30 27.69 -15.10
CA LYS A 21 2.13 26.49 -15.28
C LYS A 21 1.26 25.24 -15.25
N LEU A 22 1.57 24.29 -16.13
CA LEU A 22 0.91 22.99 -16.13
C LEU A 22 1.39 22.19 -14.91
N VAL A 23 0.46 21.80 -14.06
CA VAL A 23 0.70 20.95 -12.89
C VAL A 23 0.06 19.59 -13.12
N GLN A 24 0.80 18.53 -12.81
CA GLN A 24 0.33 17.16 -12.90
C GLN A 24 0.03 16.61 -11.49
N ALA A 25 -0.91 15.67 -11.42
CA ALA A 25 -1.06 14.78 -10.28
C ALA A 25 -1.40 13.37 -10.73
N TYR A 26 -0.99 12.39 -9.93
CA TYR A 26 -1.44 11.02 -10.09
C TYR A 26 -2.75 10.82 -9.34
N LEU A 27 -3.80 10.37 -10.02
CA LEU A 27 -5.11 10.11 -9.46
C LEU A 27 -5.47 8.64 -9.66
N VAL A 28 -5.84 7.97 -8.57
CA VAL A 28 -6.35 6.61 -8.58
C VAL A 28 -7.62 6.53 -7.73
N TYR A 29 -8.57 5.71 -8.15
CA TYR A 29 -9.83 5.49 -7.47
C TYR A 29 -10.24 4.03 -7.60
N PRO A 30 -11.01 3.48 -6.64
CA PRO A 30 -11.42 2.08 -6.69
C PRO A 30 -12.37 1.82 -7.86
N ASP A 31 -12.29 0.61 -8.43
CA ASP A 31 -13.19 0.15 -9.49
C ASP A 31 -14.68 0.19 -9.08
N GLY A 32 -14.94 0.09 -7.78
CA GLY A 32 -16.27 0.26 -7.19
C GLY A 32 -16.18 0.91 -5.82
N HIS A 33 -17.06 1.86 -5.53
CA HIS A 33 -17.15 2.45 -4.20
C HIS A 33 -18.05 1.62 -3.29
N VAL A 34 -17.52 1.23 -2.13
CA VAL A 34 -18.26 0.53 -1.08
C VAL A 34 -18.60 1.53 0.01
N GLY A 35 -19.86 1.95 0.07
CA GLY A 35 -20.35 2.87 1.10
C GLY A 35 -21.27 3.97 0.57
N ARG A 36 -21.83 4.78 1.48
CA ARG A 36 -22.64 5.97 1.14
C ARG A 36 -21.81 7.26 1.07
N ILE A 37 -20.58 7.24 1.58
CA ILE A 37 -19.71 8.41 1.74
C ILE A 37 -18.44 8.16 0.96
N MET A 38 -18.26 8.91 -0.13
CA MET A 38 -17.01 8.94 -0.88
C MET A 38 -15.92 9.61 -0.02
N THR A 39 -14.88 8.87 0.31
CA THR A 39 -13.70 9.37 1.03
C THR A 39 -12.53 9.50 0.07
N GLY A 40 -11.63 10.44 0.35
CA GLY A 40 -10.44 10.64 -0.45
C GLY A 40 -9.24 11.02 0.38
N VAL A 41 -8.06 10.82 -0.19
CA VAL A 41 -6.77 11.09 0.45
C VAL A 41 -5.89 11.85 -0.52
N VAL A 42 -5.32 12.96 -0.06
CA VAL A 42 -4.21 13.63 -0.77
C VAL A 42 -2.91 13.11 -0.17
N ILE A 43 -2.04 12.48 -0.97
CA ILE A 43 -0.69 12.10 -0.51
C ILE A 43 0.29 13.19 -0.94
N VAL A 44 0.94 13.84 0.01
CA VAL A 44 2.05 14.76 -0.27
C VAL A 44 3.35 13.97 -0.23
N PRO A 45 4.02 13.74 -1.37
CA PRO A 45 5.21 12.92 -1.42
C PRO A 45 6.41 13.61 -0.75
N ASP A 46 7.42 12.79 -0.46
CA ASP A 46 8.77 13.28 -0.12
C ASP A 46 9.55 13.61 -1.41
N CYS A 47 10.85 13.82 -1.30
CA CYS A 47 11.77 14.16 -2.38
C CYS A 47 11.72 13.28 -3.64
N ALA A 48 11.30 12.02 -3.54
CA ALA A 48 11.12 11.15 -4.69
C ALA A 48 9.94 11.54 -5.60
N GLY A 49 9.01 12.35 -5.11
CA GLY A 49 7.92 12.89 -5.89
C GLY A 49 6.83 11.87 -6.29
N PHE A 50 5.83 12.38 -7.00
CA PHE A 50 4.60 11.66 -7.35
C PHE A 50 4.78 10.58 -8.43
N SER A 51 5.86 10.64 -9.22
CA SER A 51 6.11 9.72 -10.32
C SER A 51 6.77 8.41 -9.88
N THR A 52 7.26 8.35 -8.64
CA THR A 52 8.00 7.20 -8.13
C THR A 52 7.09 6.01 -7.83
N ALA A 53 7.56 4.81 -8.20
CA ALA A 53 6.80 3.57 -8.13
C ALA A 53 6.23 3.29 -6.73
N TYR A 54 7.00 3.47 -5.65
CA TYR A 54 6.50 3.18 -4.31
C TYR A 54 5.38 4.13 -3.86
N VAL A 55 5.42 5.41 -4.27
CA VAL A 55 4.36 6.38 -3.95
C VAL A 55 3.08 6.00 -4.69
N ARG A 56 3.19 5.67 -5.98
CA ARG A 56 2.04 5.23 -6.79
C ARG A 56 1.47 3.91 -6.34
N THR A 57 2.30 2.90 -6.08
CA THR A 57 1.85 1.61 -5.54
C THR A 57 1.15 1.79 -4.19
N PHE A 58 1.62 2.70 -3.35
CA PHE A 58 0.95 2.97 -2.08
C PHE A 58 -0.38 3.72 -2.26
N ALA A 59 -0.46 4.66 -3.20
CA ALA A 59 -1.72 5.28 -3.60
C ALA A 59 -2.72 4.23 -4.14
N ASP A 60 -2.25 3.30 -4.97
CA ASP A 60 -3.07 2.20 -5.52
C ASP A 60 -3.60 1.30 -4.41
N LYS A 61 -2.75 0.93 -3.45
CA LYS A 61 -3.17 0.15 -2.28
C LYS A 61 -4.19 0.89 -1.40
N LEU A 62 -4.03 2.19 -1.19
CA LEU A 62 -5.04 3.00 -0.49
C LEU A 62 -6.35 3.04 -1.29
N SER A 63 -6.27 3.10 -2.62
CA SER A 63 -7.44 3.03 -3.48
C SER A 63 -8.18 1.69 -3.36
N GLU A 64 -7.46 0.57 -3.28
CA GLU A 64 -8.04 -0.75 -2.99
C GLU A 64 -8.78 -0.80 -1.64
N GLN A 65 -8.43 0.07 -0.68
CA GLN A 65 -9.17 0.23 0.59
C GLN A 65 -10.41 1.14 0.48
N GLY A 66 -10.75 1.61 -0.72
CA GLY A 66 -11.97 2.38 -1.00
C GLY A 66 -11.79 3.90 -1.05
N TYR A 67 -10.57 4.41 -0.95
CA TYR A 67 -10.29 5.86 -1.01
C TYR A 67 -10.05 6.34 -2.44
N LYS A 68 -10.54 7.52 -2.80
CA LYS A 68 -10.04 8.24 -3.98
C LYS A 68 -8.75 8.96 -3.64
N VAL A 69 -7.64 8.59 -4.27
CA VAL A 69 -6.31 9.06 -3.88
C VAL A 69 -5.70 9.93 -4.97
N ILE A 70 -5.19 11.10 -4.58
CA ILE A 70 -4.49 12.02 -5.48
C ILE A 70 -3.11 12.38 -4.92
N VAL A 71 -2.10 12.44 -5.78
CA VAL A 71 -0.71 12.73 -5.43
C VAL A 71 -0.20 13.85 -6.34
N PRO A 72 -0.05 15.10 -5.85
CA PRO A 72 0.42 16.21 -6.68
C PRO A 72 1.91 16.09 -6.99
N GLU A 73 2.29 16.56 -8.17
CA GLU A 73 3.67 16.94 -8.46
C GLU A 73 4.08 18.14 -7.61
N LEU A 74 5.21 18.01 -6.92
CA LEU A 74 5.78 19.11 -6.12
C LEU A 74 6.48 20.14 -7.03
N PRO A 75 6.54 21.43 -6.65
CA PRO A 75 7.25 22.46 -7.40
C PRO A 75 8.75 22.18 -7.57
N THR A 76 9.36 21.55 -6.57
CA THR A 76 10.77 21.15 -6.60
C THR A 76 10.88 19.67 -6.98
N THR A 77 11.31 19.39 -8.21
CA THR A 77 11.69 18.05 -8.66
C THR A 77 13.21 17.93 -8.60
N GLY A 78 13.76 16.92 -7.92
CA GLY A 78 15.23 16.87 -7.86
C GLY A 78 15.94 15.80 -7.05
N ALA A 79 15.30 15.01 -6.20
CA ALA A 79 16.03 13.91 -5.57
C ALA A 79 16.03 12.70 -6.50
N THR A 80 17.18 12.48 -7.12
CA THR A 80 17.60 11.18 -7.63
C THR A 80 17.31 10.09 -6.60
N ASN A 81 16.98 8.89 -7.08
CA ASN A 81 16.53 7.68 -6.38
C ASN A 81 17.36 7.16 -5.17
N ASP A 82 18.09 8.00 -4.43
CA ASP A 82 19.00 7.60 -3.35
C ASP A 82 18.98 8.51 -2.10
N GLU A 83 18.20 9.59 -2.09
CA GLU A 83 18.30 10.61 -1.04
C GLU A 83 17.22 10.53 0.03
N TRP A 84 17.16 9.41 0.75
CA TRP A 84 16.32 9.26 1.95
C TRP A 84 17.13 9.33 3.25
N THR A 85 18.40 9.69 3.13
CA THR A 85 19.27 9.98 4.28
C THR A 85 19.44 11.48 4.38
N ASN A 86 19.75 11.98 5.57
CA ASN A 86 20.06 13.39 5.81
C ASN A 86 21.42 13.83 5.18
N SER A 87 21.55 13.63 3.86
CA SER A 87 22.69 13.98 3.01
C SER A 87 22.74 15.50 2.78
N GLY A 88 23.89 16.01 2.33
CA GLY A 88 24.02 17.42 1.95
C GLY A 88 23.16 17.80 0.75
N MET A 89 22.86 16.88 -0.16
CA MET A 89 22.05 17.15 -1.35
C MET A 89 20.55 17.05 -1.02
N PHE A 90 20.13 16.16 -0.12
CA PHE A 90 18.78 16.15 0.45
C PHE A 90 18.48 17.47 1.17
N ARG A 91 19.42 17.97 1.99
CA ARG A 91 19.25 19.26 2.67
C ARG A 91 19.06 20.41 1.68
N LYS A 92 19.87 20.47 0.62
CA LYS A 92 19.72 21.50 -0.43
C LYS A 92 18.38 21.39 -1.15
N TRP A 93 17.95 20.18 -1.48
CA TRP A 93 16.64 19.95 -2.08
C TRP A 93 15.52 20.41 -1.13
N ARG A 94 15.60 20.03 0.14
CA ARG A 94 14.62 20.42 1.17
C ARG A 94 14.58 21.92 1.35
N ASP A 95 15.71 22.61 1.41
CA ASP A 95 15.76 24.07 1.53
C ASP A 95 15.07 24.75 0.32
N ALA A 96 15.25 24.20 -0.88
CA ALA A 96 14.53 24.66 -2.07
C ALA A 96 13.03 24.33 -2.01
N ALA A 97 12.64 23.16 -1.51
CA ALA A 97 11.24 22.77 -1.31
C ALA A 97 10.54 23.68 -0.27
N VAL A 98 11.19 23.97 0.86
CA VAL A 98 10.71 24.91 1.88
C VAL A 98 10.51 26.32 1.29
N ALA A 99 11.40 26.78 0.42
CA ALA A 99 11.24 28.07 -0.26
C ALA A 99 9.99 28.13 -1.18
N LEU A 100 9.55 26.98 -1.69
CA LEU A 100 8.35 26.82 -2.52
C LEU A 100 7.16 26.20 -1.76
N GLU A 101 7.19 26.21 -0.43
CA GLU A 101 6.11 25.68 0.41
C GLU A 101 4.75 26.32 0.11
N PRO A 102 4.61 27.66 -0.09
CA PRO A 102 3.32 28.27 -0.42
C PRO A 102 2.70 27.73 -1.71
N GLU A 103 3.52 27.51 -2.75
CA GLU A 103 3.08 26.90 -4.02
C GLU A 103 2.69 25.44 -3.81
N THR A 104 3.41 24.73 -2.94
CA THR A 104 3.08 23.34 -2.59
C THR A 104 1.73 23.25 -1.85
N LEU A 105 1.48 24.16 -0.91
CA LEU A 105 0.21 24.24 -0.18
C LEU A 105 -0.97 24.52 -1.12
N ASP A 106 -0.82 25.46 -2.05
CA ASP A 106 -1.85 25.75 -3.06
C ASP A 106 -2.17 24.51 -3.91
N ARG A 107 -1.15 23.79 -4.39
CA ARG A 107 -1.34 22.54 -5.14
C ARG A 107 -2.06 21.45 -4.32
N VAL A 108 -1.73 21.31 -3.04
CA VAL A 108 -2.36 20.34 -2.13
C VAL A 108 -3.83 20.68 -1.86
N GLU A 109 -4.14 21.94 -1.60
CA GLU A 109 -5.53 22.41 -1.41
C GLU A 109 -6.33 22.30 -2.70
N ARG A 110 -5.72 22.58 -3.84
CA ARG A 110 -6.33 22.36 -5.15
C ARG A 110 -6.66 20.90 -5.39
N CYS A 111 -5.78 19.97 -5.00
CA CYS A 111 -6.04 18.53 -5.07
C CYS A 111 -7.24 18.12 -4.20
N ARG A 112 -7.34 18.65 -2.97
CA ARG A 112 -8.53 18.45 -2.12
C ARG A 112 -9.79 18.96 -2.82
N ASP A 113 -9.73 20.15 -3.42
CA ASP A 113 -10.88 20.76 -4.10
C ASP A 113 -11.29 19.96 -5.34
N LEU A 114 -10.34 19.45 -6.12
CA LEU A 114 -10.61 18.52 -7.22
C LEU A 114 -11.33 17.27 -6.73
N LEU A 115 -10.83 16.64 -5.66
CA LEU A 115 -11.50 15.47 -5.05
C LEU A 115 -12.94 15.79 -4.65
N LYS A 116 -13.19 16.94 -4.00
CA LYS A 116 -14.53 17.33 -3.54
C LYS A 116 -15.47 17.69 -4.69
N GLN A 117 -15.01 18.53 -5.62
CA GLN A 117 -15.85 19.16 -6.63
C GLN A 117 -16.03 18.29 -7.88
N THR A 118 -14.98 17.59 -8.30
CA THR A 118 -14.99 16.79 -9.55
C THR A 118 -15.26 15.32 -9.27
N TYR A 119 -14.72 14.80 -8.17
CA TYR A 119 -14.80 13.37 -7.84
C TYR A 119 -15.78 13.07 -6.70
N GLU A 120 -16.61 14.04 -6.33
CA GLU A 120 -17.73 13.91 -5.38
C GLU A 120 -17.30 13.35 -4.00
N VAL A 121 -16.04 13.58 -3.62
CA VAL A 121 -15.53 13.18 -2.30
C VAL A 121 -16.11 14.09 -1.23
N GLN A 122 -16.66 13.51 -0.17
CA GLN A 122 -17.31 14.24 0.91
C GLN A 122 -16.34 14.54 2.06
N ARG A 123 -15.39 13.65 2.30
CA ARG A 123 -14.37 13.74 3.37
C ARG A 123 -12.99 13.51 2.78
N VAL A 124 -12.06 14.40 3.06
CA VAL A 124 -10.69 14.33 2.53
C VAL A 124 -9.68 14.34 3.66
N GLY A 125 -8.89 13.27 3.74
CA GLY A 125 -7.70 13.20 4.57
C GLY A 125 -6.46 13.64 3.79
N ILE A 126 -5.39 13.95 4.52
CA ILE A 126 -4.08 14.21 3.93
C ILE A 126 -3.03 13.30 4.57
N LEU A 127 -2.15 12.76 3.74
CA LEU A 127 -1.02 11.94 4.13
C LEU A 127 0.29 12.59 3.70
N GLY A 128 1.07 13.08 4.66
CA GLY A 128 2.38 13.64 4.39
C GLY A 128 3.50 12.61 4.56
N LEU A 129 4.36 12.48 3.54
CA LEU A 129 5.53 11.60 3.56
C LEU A 129 6.80 12.44 3.63
N GLY A 130 7.64 12.22 4.65
CA GLY A 130 8.91 12.95 4.76
C GLY A 130 8.74 14.47 4.82
N TYR A 131 9.31 15.21 3.86
CA TYR A 131 9.04 16.64 3.71
C TYR A 131 7.54 16.94 3.57
N GLY A 132 6.80 16.08 2.86
CA GLY A 132 5.34 16.20 2.73
C GLY A 132 4.59 16.18 4.06
N ALA A 133 5.19 15.67 5.15
CA ALA A 133 4.63 15.78 6.50
C ALA A 133 4.52 17.22 6.97
N GLU A 134 5.54 18.05 6.69
CA GLU A 134 5.59 19.45 7.08
C GLU A 134 4.48 20.26 6.39
N VAL A 135 4.26 19.96 5.11
CA VAL A 135 3.18 20.54 4.30
C VAL A 135 1.82 20.06 4.81
N ALA A 136 1.67 18.76 5.07
CA ALA A 136 0.41 18.19 5.53
C ALA A 136 -0.04 18.75 6.90
N LEU A 137 0.91 18.97 7.81
CA LEU A 137 0.65 19.58 9.11
C LEU A 137 0.23 21.05 8.99
N ARG A 138 0.82 21.81 8.06
CA ARG A 138 0.40 23.20 7.78
C ARG A 138 -0.96 23.27 7.10
N ALA A 139 -1.24 22.33 6.20
CA ALA A 139 -2.52 22.23 5.53
C ALA A 139 -3.63 21.66 6.44
N ALA A 140 -3.33 21.20 7.67
CA ALA A 140 -4.29 20.51 8.54
C ALA A 140 -5.67 21.17 8.67
N PRO A 141 -5.82 22.51 8.82
CA PRO A 141 -7.15 23.15 8.93
C PRO A 141 -8.03 22.97 7.70
N SER A 142 -7.43 22.68 6.55
CA SER A 142 -8.08 22.50 5.26
C SER A 142 -8.60 21.08 5.03
N PHE A 143 -8.34 20.13 5.94
CA PHE A 143 -8.63 18.69 5.80
C PHE A 143 -9.41 18.13 6.99
N ASP A 144 -10.07 16.98 6.79
CA ASP A 144 -10.86 16.30 7.82
C ASP A 144 -9.98 15.53 8.82
N CYS A 145 -8.83 15.03 8.38
CA CYS A 145 -7.79 14.45 9.23
C CYS A 145 -6.42 14.49 8.54
N VAL A 146 -5.37 14.43 9.35
CA VAL A 146 -3.98 14.38 8.92
C VAL A 146 -3.34 13.08 9.41
N ALA A 147 -2.58 12.43 8.55
CA ALA A 147 -1.59 11.45 8.95
C ALA A 147 -0.23 11.86 8.37
N VAL A 148 0.84 11.66 9.12
CA VAL A 148 2.21 11.89 8.62
C VAL A 148 3.10 10.71 8.95
N LEU A 149 4.01 10.40 8.03
CA LEU A 149 4.93 9.28 8.12
C LEU A 149 6.37 9.77 7.91
N SER A 150 7.23 9.45 8.86
CA SER A 150 8.65 9.82 8.89
C SER A 150 8.86 11.32 8.64
N PRO A 151 8.34 12.24 9.48
CA PRO A 151 8.51 13.68 9.25
C PRO A 151 9.99 14.10 9.28
N THR A 152 10.34 15.09 8.45
CA THR A 152 11.62 15.82 8.50
C THR A 152 11.60 17.04 9.40
N ALA A 153 10.42 17.53 9.75
CA ALA A 153 10.21 18.50 10.81
C ALA A 153 8.79 18.36 11.37
N LEU A 154 8.58 18.90 12.57
CA LEU A 154 7.27 19.06 13.18
C LEU A 154 7.05 20.57 13.37
N PRO A 155 6.48 21.27 12.37
CA PRO A 155 6.16 22.68 12.53
C PRO A 155 5.22 22.86 13.74
N PRO A 156 5.31 24.00 14.45
CA PRO A 156 4.37 24.30 15.52
C PRO A 156 2.95 24.15 14.99
N SER A 157 2.12 23.39 15.71
CA SER A 157 0.72 23.21 15.34
C SER A 157 0.05 24.59 15.31
N ALA A 158 -0.31 25.07 14.12
CA ALA A 158 -1.27 26.17 14.04
C ALA A 158 -2.52 25.66 14.74
N ALA A 159 -2.94 26.30 15.83
CA ALA A 159 -3.98 25.82 16.74
C ALA A 159 -5.17 25.20 15.99
N SER A 160 -5.08 23.89 15.76
CA SER A 160 -5.96 23.15 14.87
C SER A 160 -6.46 21.95 15.62
N SER A 161 -7.78 21.83 15.68
CA SER A 161 -8.46 20.68 16.24
C SER A 161 -8.51 19.50 15.26
N THR A 162 -7.89 19.62 14.08
CA THR A 162 -7.86 18.56 13.08
C THR A 162 -7.18 17.31 13.64
N PRO A 163 -7.85 16.14 13.63
CA PRO A 163 -7.26 14.89 14.06
C PRO A 163 -5.97 14.57 13.29
N THR A 164 -4.85 14.51 13.99
CA THR A 164 -3.50 14.32 13.44
C THR A 164 -2.84 13.07 14.01
N LEU A 165 -2.41 12.15 13.15
CA LEU A 165 -1.54 11.03 13.49
C LEU A 165 -0.11 11.34 13.02
N VAL A 166 0.86 11.19 13.91
CA VAL A 166 2.29 11.27 13.60
C VAL A 166 2.91 9.90 13.78
N VAL A 167 3.42 9.30 12.70
CA VAL A 167 4.17 8.04 12.75
C VAL A 167 5.64 8.32 12.44
N THR A 168 6.53 8.05 13.40
CA THR A 168 7.98 8.26 13.25
C THR A 168 8.78 7.11 13.83
N GLY A 169 9.98 6.88 13.33
CA GLY A 169 10.96 6.03 13.99
C GLY A 169 11.66 6.75 15.16
N ASP A 170 12.12 6.00 16.15
CA ASP A 170 12.90 6.52 17.30
C ASP A 170 14.33 6.94 16.92
N ARG A 171 14.85 6.46 15.79
CA ARG A 171 16.17 6.79 15.22
C ARG A 171 16.05 7.70 14.00
N ASN A 172 14.91 8.37 13.82
CA ASN A 172 14.76 9.39 12.79
C ASN A 172 15.82 10.49 13.00
N GLU A 173 16.63 10.75 11.98
CA GLU A 173 17.74 11.70 12.09
C GLU A 173 17.35 13.17 11.96
N PHE A 174 16.07 13.46 11.75
CA PHE A 174 15.55 14.83 11.59
C PHE A 174 14.74 15.31 12.80
N ILE A 175 14.08 14.39 13.51
CA ILE A 175 13.26 14.69 14.67
C ILE A 175 13.58 13.73 15.80
N ASP A 176 13.63 14.26 17.03
CA ASP A 176 13.88 13.49 18.25
C ASP A 176 12.69 13.59 19.21
N SER A 177 12.83 12.96 20.38
CA SER A 177 11.79 12.97 21.42
C SER A 177 11.47 14.37 21.94
N SER A 178 12.40 15.32 21.88
CA SER A 178 12.16 16.70 22.31
C SER A 178 11.26 17.45 21.34
N HIS A 179 11.45 17.25 20.03
CA HIS A 179 10.57 17.80 19.00
C HIS A 179 9.16 17.22 19.08
N VAL A 180 9.05 15.90 19.27
CA VAL A 180 7.76 15.22 19.44
C VAL A 180 7.02 15.74 20.67
N LYS A 181 7.73 15.88 21.79
CA LYS A 181 7.16 16.40 23.03
C LYS A 181 6.68 17.84 22.86
N ALA A 182 7.51 18.71 22.27
CA ALA A 182 7.13 20.11 22.01
C ALA A 182 5.88 20.21 21.12
N PHE A 183 5.77 19.35 20.10
CA PHE A 183 4.60 19.29 19.22
C PHE A 183 3.33 18.84 19.97
N LEU A 184 3.45 17.83 20.85
CA LEU A 184 2.34 17.36 21.70
C LEU A 184 1.90 18.42 22.70
N ASP A 185 2.84 19.06 23.38
CA ASP A 185 2.58 20.09 24.38
C ASP A 185 1.83 21.28 23.74
N ALA A 186 2.31 21.76 22.58
CA ALA A 186 1.62 22.81 21.80
C ALA A 186 0.21 22.40 21.35
N SER A 187 0.03 21.12 20.99
CA SER A 187 -1.27 20.60 20.56
C SER A 187 -2.27 20.46 21.71
N HIS A 188 -1.79 20.10 22.90
CA HIS A 188 -2.59 20.04 24.12
C HIS A 188 -3.01 21.43 24.59
N GLU A 189 -2.13 22.42 24.52
CA GLU A 189 -2.48 23.82 24.83
C GLU A 189 -3.55 24.37 23.89
N ALA A 190 -3.47 24.03 22.60
CA ALA A 190 -4.41 24.50 21.59
C ALA A 190 -5.82 23.84 21.69
N THR A 191 -5.96 22.71 22.39
CA THR A 191 -7.17 21.89 22.34
C THR A 191 -7.75 21.63 23.73
N SER A 192 -8.89 22.24 24.06
CA SER A 192 -9.62 21.97 25.31
C SER A 192 -10.51 20.70 25.28
N SER A 193 -10.35 19.83 24.27
CA SER A 193 -11.16 18.61 24.08
C SER A 193 -10.66 17.44 24.95
N ALA A 194 -11.60 16.64 25.45
CA ALA A 194 -11.33 15.42 26.22
C ALA A 194 -10.68 14.28 25.40
N PHE A 195 -10.71 14.37 24.07
CA PHE A 195 -9.99 13.45 23.18
C PHE A 195 -8.80 14.18 22.54
N PRO A 196 -7.59 13.59 22.59
CA PRO A 196 -6.42 14.22 21.98
C PRO A 196 -6.63 14.29 20.47
N ALA A 197 -6.61 15.50 19.94
CA ALA A 197 -6.60 15.73 18.50
C ALA A 197 -5.33 15.16 17.85
N VAL A 198 -4.27 14.93 18.63
CA VAL A 198 -2.98 14.45 18.13
C VAL A 198 -2.63 13.10 18.76
N ARG A 199 -2.28 12.12 17.93
CA ARG A 199 -1.70 10.84 18.32
C ARG A 199 -0.29 10.72 17.74
N VAL A 200 0.67 10.28 18.56
CA VAL A 200 2.03 9.98 18.09
C VAL A 200 2.32 8.50 18.27
N ARG A 201 2.82 7.88 17.20
CA ARG A 201 3.33 6.51 17.15
C ARG A 201 4.83 6.55 16.89
N VAL A 202 5.60 6.13 17.88
CA VAL A 202 7.05 5.96 17.74
C VAL A 202 7.36 4.48 17.49
N VAL A 203 8.00 4.17 16.36
CA VAL A 203 8.35 2.81 15.96
C VAL A 203 9.81 2.52 16.34
N PRO A 204 10.09 1.55 17.22
CA PRO A 204 11.44 1.29 17.72
C PRO A 204 12.41 0.82 16.63
N GLY A 205 13.66 1.28 16.70
CA GLY A 205 14.75 0.92 15.79
C GLY A 205 14.68 1.56 14.39
N GLN A 206 13.62 2.30 14.07
CA GLN A 206 13.35 2.76 12.71
C GLN A 206 13.89 4.18 12.45
N ARG A 207 14.26 4.42 11.18
CA ARG A 207 14.81 5.70 10.67
C ARG A 207 13.82 6.41 9.74
N HIS A 208 14.23 7.54 9.17
CA HIS A 208 13.49 8.19 8.09
C HIS A 208 13.21 7.23 6.92
N GLY A 209 12.00 7.28 6.35
CA GLY A 209 11.63 6.52 5.16
C GLY A 209 11.42 5.00 5.34
N PHE A 210 11.43 4.50 6.58
CA PHE A 210 11.41 3.05 6.88
C PHE A 210 10.24 2.26 6.26
N ALA A 211 9.09 2.91 6.02
CA ALA A 211 7.90 2.23 5.51
C ALA A 211 7.74 2.26 3.98
N LEU A 212 8.50 3.09 3.24
CA LEU A 212 8.28 3.30 1.80
C LEU A 212 9.55 3.30 0.93
N SER A 213 10.70 3.73 1.43
CA SER A 213 11.92 3.87 0.60
C SER A 213 12.98 2.80 0.84
N ARG A 214 13.05 2.25 2.06
CA ARG A 214 13.85 1.08 2.43
C ARG A 214 13.12 0.29 3.51
N ILE A 215 12.24 -0.60 3.08
CA ILE A 215 11.60 -1.55 3.99
C ILE A 215 12.68 -2.52 4.46
N ALA A 216 13.37 -2.13 5.53
CA ALA A 216 14.35 -2.97 6.22
C ALA A 216 13.65 -3.91 7.21
N ASP A 217 12.44 -3.53 7.63
CA ASP A 217 11.60 -4.23 8.59
C ASP A 217 10.16 -4.17 8.09
N GLU A 218 9.71 -5.27 7.49
CA GLU A 218 8.36 -5.39 6.91
C GLU A 218 7.27 -5.30 7.99
N ASP A 219 7.54 -5.79 9.20
CA ASP A 219 6.59 -5.74 10.31
C ASP A 219 6.40 -4.30 10.77
N ALA A 220 7.49 -3.55 10.94
CA ALA A 220 7.44 -2.13 11.29
C ALA A 220 6.68 -1.31 10.23
N ALA A 221 6.97 -1.53 8.95
CA ALA A 221 6.28 -0.87 7.84
C ALA A 221 4.79 -1.22 7.83
N THR A 222 4.44 -2.50 8.00
CA THR A 222 3.06 -2.98 8.04
C THR A 222 2.29 -2.36 9.20
N LEU A 223 2.88 -2.30 10.40
CA LEU A 223 2.27 -1.66 11.57
C LEU A 223 2.05 -0.16 11.35
N ALA A 224 3.03 0.55 10.76
CA ALA A 224 2.89 1.97 10.46
C ALA A 224 1.76 2.25 9.46
N ILE A 225 1.65 1.43 8.42
CA ILE A 225 0.56 1.53 7.43
C ILE A 225 -0.78 1.19 8.07
N ALA A 226 -0.84 0.17 8.93
CA ALA A 226 -2.05 -0.20 9.66
C ALA A 226 -2.53 0.93 10.60
N ASP A 227 -1.62 1.60 11.29
CA ASP A 227 -1.93 2.76 12.14
C ASP A 227 -2.51 3.92 11.30
N ILE A 228 -1.97 4.18 10.10
CA ILE A 228 -2.48 5.20 9.16
C ILE A 228 -3.89 4.83 8.66
N LEU A 229 -4.09 3.56 8.27
CA LEU A 229 -5.39 3.08 7.82
C LEU A 229 -6.44 3.15 8.92
N ASP A 230 -6.12 2.73 10.16
CA ASP A 230 -7.01 2.85 11.32
C ASP A 230 -7.40 4.31 11.58
N TRP A 231 -6.45 5.24 11.40
CA TRP A 231 -6.70 6.67 11.54
C TRP A 231 -7.69 7.18 10.49
N PHE A 232 -7.47 6.84 9.22
CA PHE A 232 -8.38 7.24 8.14
C PHE A 232 -9.76 6.59 8.28
N ILE A 233 -9.83 5.31 8.68
CA ILE A 233 -11.10 4.66 9.00
C ILE A 233 -11.81 5.40 10.13
N THR A 234 -11.08 5.76 11.19
CA THR A 234 -11.66 6.43 12.35
C THR A 234 -12.20 7.83 12.03
N HIS A 235 -11.54 8.59 11.14
CA HIS A 235 -11.83 10.01 10.94
C HIS A 235 -12.51 10.35 9.62
N LEU A 236 -12.33 9.56 8.56
CA LEU A 236 -12.99 9.77 7.27
C LEU A 236 -14.29 8.98 7.16
N HIS A 237 -14.39 7.81 7.80
CA HIS A 237 -15.60 7.00 7.77
C HIS A 237 -16.49 7.32 8.97
N ARG A 238 -17.68 7.88 8.70
CA ARG A 238 -18.67 8.27 9.70
C ARG A 238 -19.17 7.10 10.56
N PHE A 239 -19.06 5.88 10.04
CA PHE A 239 -19.37 4.66 10.76
C PHE A 239 -18.06 3.89 10.97
N ARG A 240 -17.54 3.91 12.20
CA ARG A 240 -16.45 3.01 12.68
C ARG A 240 -16.68 1.53 12.35
N VAL A 241 -17.91 1.19 11.95
CA VAL A 241 -18.44 -0.16 11.78
C VAL A 241 -18.50 -0.60 10.31
N ALA A 242 -18.37 0.30 9.31
CA ALA A 242 -18.58 -0.09 7.92
C ALA A 242 -17.35 -0.68 7.21
N ALA A 243 -16.12 -0.30 7.60
CA ALA A 243 -14.92 -0.72 6.88
C ALA A 243 -14.24 -1.98 7.44
N CYS A 244 -14.51 -2.38 8.69
CA CYS A 244 -13.92 -3.59 9.29
C CYS A 244 -14.93 -4.47 10.05
N THR A 245 -16.22 -4.15 9.98
CA THR A 245 -17.29 -4.92 10.64
C THR A 245 -18.61 -4.79 9.90
N SER A 246 -18.60 -4.64 8.57
CA SER A 246 -19.83 -4.99 7.88
C SER A 246 -20.07 -6.47 8.17
N ASP A 247 -21.29 -6.84 8.56
CA ASP A 247 -21.74 -8.23 8.75
C ASP A 247 -21.75 -9.00 7.41
N GLY A 248 -20.65 -8.92 6.68
CA GLY A 248 -20.46 -9.24 5.27
C GLY A 248 -19.01 -9.05 4.77
N ASP A 249 -18.04 -8.71 5.65
CA ASP A 249 -16.61 -8.82 5.28
C ASP A 249 -16.25 -10.30 5.06
N PRO A 250 -15.82 -10.70 3.85
CA PRO A 250 -15.46 -12.09 3.55
C PRO A 250 -14.32 -12.62 4.42
N TRP A 251 -13.48 -11.75 4.97
CA TRP A 251 -12.31 -12.13 5.76
C TRP A 251 -12.58 -12.19 7.28
N TRP A 252 -13.64 -11.51 7.74
CA TRP A 252 -14.13 -11.52 9.13
C TRP A 252 -15.65 -11.73 9.19
N PRO A 253 -16.16 -12.92 8.80
CA PRO A 253 -17.60 -13.20 8.73
C PRO A 253 -18.31 -13.18 10.10
N GLN A 254 -17.55 -13.10 11.20
CA GLN A 254 -18.04 -13.02 12.58
C GLN A 254 -17.63 -11.69 13.26
N GLY A 255 -17.12 -10.73 12.49
CA GLY A 255 -16.67 -9.42 12.99
C GLY A 255 -15.37 -9.48 13.82
N LYS A 256 -15.02 -8.34 14.45
CA LYS A 256 -13.73 -8.08 15.13
C LYS A 256 -13.38 -9.03 16.28
N ASN A 257 -14.37 -9.72 16.85
CA ASN A 257 -14.16 -10.68 17.94
C ASN A 257 -14.15 -12.14 17.45
N GLY A 258 -14.36 -12.36 16.15
CA GLY A 258 -14.28 -13.66 15.53
C GLY A 258 -12.84 -14.06 15.19
N PRO A 259 -12.55 -15.36 15.07
CA PRO A 259 -11.28 -15.82 14.53
C PRO A 259 -11.10 -15.34 13.08
N PHE A 260 -9.85 -15.05 12.69
CA PHE A 260 -9.50 -14.73 11.31
C PHE A 260 -9.99 -15.83 10.35
N TYR A 261 -10.69 -15.44 9.29
CA TYR A 261 -11.13 -16.36 8.24
C TYR A 261 -10.34 -16.09 6.95
N ASN A 262 -9.42 -16.99 6.62
CA ASN A 262 -8.68 -16.91 5.37
C ASN A 262 -9.61 -17.30 4.21
N ALA A 263 -10.21 -16.30 3.56
CA ALA A 263 -11.17 -16.49 2.47
C ALA A 263 -10.56 -17.26 1.29
N GLY A 264 -9.28 -17.02 0.97
CA GLY A 264 -8.55 -17.73 -0.08
C GLY A 264 -8.40 -19.23 0.23
N LEU A 265 -8.06 -19.57 1.48
CA LEU A 265 -7.98 -20.96 1.94
C LEU A 265 -9.36 -21.63 1.91
N GLY A 266 -10.41 -20.93 2.36
CA GLY A 266 -11.78 -21.43 2.32
C GLY A 266 -12.24 -21.77 0.91
N LEU A 267 -12.03 -20.84 -0.04
CA LEU A 267 -12.35 -21.05 -1.45
C LEU A 267 -11.57 -22.23 -2.05
N TRP A 268 -10.27 -22.33 -1.75
CA TRP A 268 -9.44 -23.45 -2.20
C TRP A 268 -9.96 -24.79 -1.66
N GLN A 269 -10.33 -24.87 -0.38
CA GLN A 269 -10.89 -26.07 0.23
C GLN A 269 -12.22 -26.48 -0.41
N GLN A 270 -13.09 -25.50 -0.69
CA GLN A 270 -14.37 -25.74 -1.37
C GLN A 270 -14.17 -26.29 -2.79
N GLN A 271 -13.32 -25.62 -3.59
CA GLN A 271 -13.00 -26.07 -4.95
C GLN A 271 -12.36 -27.45 -4.95
N ARG A 272 -11.41 -27.70 -4.04
CA ARG A 272 -10.79 -29.02 -3.88
C ARG A 272 -11.81 -30.10 -3.52
N ALA A 273 -12.77 -29.80 -2.65
CA ALA A 273 -13.83 -30.74 -2.31
C ALA A 273 -14.70 -31.09 -3.52
N GLU A 274 -14.93 -30.14 -4.43
CA GLU A 274 -15.61 -30.39 -5.71
C GLU A 274 -14.74 -31.20 -6.67
N TRP A 275 -13.44 -30.93 -6.78
CA TRP A 275 -12.53 -31.68 -7.64
C TRP A 275 -12.34 -33.13 -7.21
N ILE A 276 -12.45 -33.42 -5.91
CA ILE A 276 -12.30 -34.77 -5.37
C ILE A 276 -13.60 -35.58 -5.52
N LYS A 277 -14.75 -34.93 -5.71
CA LYS A 277 -16.01 -35.66 -5.98
C LYS A 277 -15.83 -36.46 -7.29
N PRO A 278 -15.97 -37.80 -7.23
CA PRO A 278 -15.86 -38.62 -8.43
C PRO A 278 -17.01 -38.25 -9.38
N VAL A 279 -16.72 -37.50 -10.44
CA VAL A 279 -17.70 -37.13 -11.48
C VAL A 279 -18.01 -38.33 -12.39
N LEU A 280 -17.08 -39.28 -12.47
CA LEU A 280 -17.24 -40.54 -13.18
C LEU A 280 -16.68 -41.68 -12.34
N PRO A 281 -17.27 -42.89 -12.41
CA PRO A 281 -16.62 -44.07 -11.85
C PRO A 281 -15.25 -44.21 -12.49
N ARG A 282 -14.20 -44.24 -11.67
CA ARG A 282 -12.84 -44.43 -12.18
C ARG A 282 -12.83 -45.75 -12.97
N PRO A 283 -12.24 -45.77 -14.18
CA PRO A 283 -11.97 -47.02 -14.86
C PRO A 283 -11.22 -47.95 -13.88
N PRO A 284 -11.47 -49.26 -13.89
CA PRO A 284 -10.71 -50.19 -13.07
C PRO A 284 -9.22 -49.97 -13.32
N LYS A 285 -8.42 -50.01 -12.25
CA LYS A 285 -6.96 -49.86 -12.34
C LYS A 285 -6.47 -50.90 -13.35
N ARG A 286 -5.83 -50.44 -14.43
CA ARG A 286 -5.29 -51.33 -15.45
C ARG A 286 -4.19 -52.19 -14.79
N PRO A 287 -4.02 -53.45 -15.21
CA PRO A 287 -2.94 -54.26 -14.71
C PRO A 287 -1.60 -53.57 -15.03
N PRO A 288 -0.62 -53.59 -14.10
CA PRO A 288 0.69 -53.02 -14.32
C PRO A 288 1.35 -53.69 -15.54
N VAL A 289 2.04 -52.88 -16.35
CA VAL A 289 2.84 -53.40 -17.46
C VAL A 289 4.10 -54.04 -16.88
N PRO A 290 4.43 -55.29 -17.24
CA PRO A 290 5.70 -55.89 -16.81
C PRO A 290 6.88 -55.02 -17.25
N SER A 291 7.75 -54.67 -16.30
CA SER A 291 8.90 -53.81 -16.53
C SER A 291 9.86 -54.38 -17.58
N GLU A 292 10.02 -55.70 -17.63
CA GLU A 292 10.82 -56.43 -18.63
C GLU A 292 10.43 -56.06 -20.07
N THR A 293 9.13 -55.96 -20.37
CA THR A 293 8.63 -55.59 -21.70
C THR A 293 8.98 -54.15 -22.07
N ILE A 294 9.04 -53.26 -21.07
CA ILE A 294 9.41 -51.86 -21.28
C ILE A 294 10.91 -51.73 -21.47
N PHE A 295 11.72 -52.44 -20.67
CA PHE A 295 13.18 -52.43 -20.81
C PHE A 295 13.63 -53.02 -22.15
N GLU A 296 13.02 -54.13 -22.60
CA GLU A 296 13.28 -54.69 -23.92
C GLU A 296 13.00 -53.65 -25.03
N GLY A 297 11.87 -52.94 -24.92
CA GLY A 297 11.49 -51.88 -25.83
C GLY A 297 12.43 -50.67 -25.82
N LEU A 298 12.81 -50.18 -24.64
CA LEU A 298 13.75 -49.06 -24.46
C LEU A 298 15.18 -49.41 -24.90
N SER A 299 15.59 -50.67 -24.78
CA SER A 299 16.91 -51.14 -25.22
C SER A 299 17.09 -51.14 -26.74
N SER A 300 16.00 -51.04 -27.51
CA SER A 300 16.02 -51.13 -28.99
C SER A 300 16.60 -49.90 -29.73
N MET A 301 17.34 -49.00 -29.06
CA MET A 301 17.95 -47.77 -29.61
C MET A 301 17.01 -46.92 -30.47
N LYS A 302 15.74 -46.76 -30.05
CA LYS A 302 14.79 -45.85 -30.70
C LYS A 302 14.76 -44.51 -29.98
N ARG A 303 14.73 -43.41 -30.75
CA ARG A 303 14.60 -42.04 -30.22
C ARG A 303 13.26 -41.79 -29.50
N THR A 304 12.24 -42.56 -29.84
CA THR A 304 10.90 -42.50 -29.27
C THR A 304 10.39 -43.92 -29.03
N PHE A 305 9.91 -44.20 -27.82
CA PHE A 305 9.28 -45.46 -27.45
C PHE A 305 7.83 -45.21 -27.06
N GLU A 306 6.91 -45.85 -27.76
CA GLU A 306 5.49 -45.82 -27.40
C GLU A 306 5.22 -46.90 -26.36
N LEU A 307 4.63 -46.51 -25.22
CA LEU A 307 4.31 -47.45 -24.15
C LEU A 307 3.27 -48.48 -24.65
N PRO A 308 3.38 -49.76 -24.24
CA PRO A 308 2.46 -50.82 -24.66
C PRO A 308 0.98 -50.53 -24.34
N GLN A 309 0.75 -49.77 -23.27
CA GLN A 309 -0.55 -49.22 -22.91
C GLN A 309 -0.36 -47.96 -22.04
N PRO A 310 -1.38 -47.09 -21.94
CA PRO A 310 -1.39 -45.99 -20.97
C PRO A 310 -1.13 -46.50 -19.53
N MET A 311 -0.10 -45.96 -18.89
CA MET A 311 0.32 -46.27 -17.52
C MET A 311 -0.10 -45.14 -16.55
N ALA A 312 -0.23 -45.45 -15.26
CA ALA A 312 -0.44 -44.41 -14.27
C ALA A 312 0.86 -43.61 -14.07
N LEU A 313 0.73 -42.32 -13.71
CA LEU A 313 1.89 -41.46 -13.50
C LEU A 313 2.85 -42.02 -12.43
N ALA A 314 2.31 -42.62 -11.36
CA ALA A 314 3.13 -43.25 -10.32
C ALA A 314 3.99 -44.40 -10.87
N ASP A 315 3.40 -45.27 -11.70
CA ASP A 315 4.10 -46.41 -12.32
C ASP A 315 5.17 -45.91 -13.33
N ILE A 316 4.91 -44.79 -14.02
CA ILE A 316 5.89 -44.15 -14.93
C ILE A 316 7.07 -43.58 -14.13
N VAL A 317 6.79 -42.92 -12.99
CA VAL A 317 7.83 -42.37 -12.12
C VAL A 317 8.71 -43.47 -11.56
N GLU A 318 8.12 -44.58 -11.10
CA GLU A 318 8.85 -45.75 -10.60
C GLU A 318 9.77 -46.34 -11.69
N LEU A 319 9.25 -46.52 -12.91
CA LEU A 319 10.06 -46.95 -14.07
C LEU A 319 11.25 -46.01 -14.35
N TYR A 320 11.04 -44.68 -14.28
CA TYR A 320 12.14 -43.73 -14.48
C TYR A 320 13.21 -43.84 -13.40
N VAL A 321 12.81 -44.07 -12.14
CA VAL A 321 13.75 -44.30 -11.04
C VAL A 321 14.55 -45.58 -11.29
N ASP A 322 13.89 -46.68 -11.68
CA ASP A 322 14.56 -47.95 -12.00
C ASP A 322 15.55 -47.80 -13.16
N ILE A 323 15.19 -47.08 -14.24
CA ILE A 323 16.09 -46.81 -15.38
C ILE A 323 17.33 -46.04 -14.94
N TRP A 324 17.17 -45.09 -14.02
CA TRP A 324 18.25 -44.24 -13.55
C TRP A 324 19.18 -44.98 -12.59
N ASP A 325 18.66 -45.88 -11.76
CA ASP A 325 19.44 -46.67 -10.81
C ASP A 325 20.25 -47.80 -11.48
N ILE A 326 19.84 -48.29 -12.66
CA ILE A 326 20.58 -49.32 -13.42
C ILE A 326 21.95 -48.83 -13.96
N ASN A 327 22.22 -47.51 -13.93
CA ASN A 327 23.47 -46.91 -14.41
C ASN A 327 24.42 -46.39 -13.31
N LEU A 328 24.27 -46.85 -12.05
CA LEU A 328 25.22 -46.60 -10.96
C LEU A 328 25.90 -47.89 -10.48
#